data_AF-A0A929BV65-F1
#
_entry.id   AF-A0A929BV65-F1
#
_cell.length_a   1.000
_cell.length_b   1.000
_cell.length_c   1.000
_cell.angle_alpha   90.00
_cell.angle_beta   90.00
_cell.angle_gamma   90.00
#
_symmetry.space_group_name_H-M   'P 1'
#
loop_
_entity.id
_entity.type
_entity.pdbx_description
1 polymer ?
#
loop_
_entity_poly.entity_id
_entity_poly.type
_entity_poly.pdbx_seq_one_letter_code
_entity_poly.pdbx_strand_id
1 'polypeptide(L)' 'MNDKQLKSISSKVSRQFPEVAGTQPKVRRQSGQKSKSSTSTYLITYRGKSIAADGKSITRIVRVTANDSGKIIKISTSR' A
#
# COMPACT_ATOMS: atom_id res chain seq x y z
N MET A 1 2.41 8.57 -11.27
CA MET A 1 3.31 8.06 -10.21
C MET A 1 4.44 7.32 -10.88
N ASN A 2 5.68 7.59 -10.46
CA ASN A 2 6.90 7.07 -11.07
C ASN A 2 7.59 6.07 -10.13
N ASP A 3 8.49 5.24 -10.66
CA ASP A 3 9.16 4.16 -9.91
C ASP A 3 9.89 4.62 -8.65
N LYS A 4 10.52 5.81 -8.70
CA LYS A 4 11.20 6.40 -7.54
C LYS A 4 10.24 6.68 -6.38
N GLN A 5 9.03 7.15 -6.69
CA GLN A 5 7.99 7.41 -5.69
C GLN A 5 7.44 6.10 -5.13
N LEU A 6 7.22 5.09 -5.99
CA LEU A 6 6.80 3.77 -5.55
C LEU A 6 7.80 3.16 -4.58
N LYS A 7 9.09 3.15 -4.91
CA LYS A 7 10.16 2.64 -4.04
C LYS A 7 10.19 3.34 -2.69
N SER A 8 10.03 4.67 -2.67
CA SER A 8 9.96 5.46 -1.44
C SER A 8 8.75 5.07 -0.57
N ILE A 9 7.57 4.92 -1.18
CA ILE A 9 6.37 4.45 -0.48
C ILE A 9 6.58 3.03 0.04
N SER A 10 7.07 2.11 -0.79
CA SER A 10 7.30 0.72 -0.40
C SER A 10 8.29 0.61 0.75
N SER A 11 9.35 1.40 0.77
CA SER A 11 10.29 1.44 1.89
C SER A 11 9.64 1.90 3.20
N LYS A 12 8.76 2.91 3.15
CA LYS A 12 8.00 3.35 4.34
C LYS A 12 7.01 2.29 4.81
N VAL A 13 6.31 1.65 3.88
CA VAL A 13 5.33 0.60 4.17
C VAL A 13 6.01 -0.63 4.77
N SER A 14 7.11 -1.10 4.19
CA SER A 14 7.83 -2.29 4.68
C SER A 14 8.46 -2.07 6.05
N ARG A 15 8.83 -0.83 6.40
CA ARG A 15 9.29 -0.47 7.75
C ARG A 15 8.17 -0.57 8.79
N GLN A 16 6.94 -0.20 8.42
CA GLN A 16 5.79 -0.25 9.32
C GLN A 16 5.11 -1.63 9.36
N PHE A 17 5.17 -2.36 8.26
CA PHE A 17 4.58 -3.68 8.06
C PHE A 17 5.65 -4.63 7.48
N PRO A 18 6.54 -5.18 8.33
CA PRO A 18 7.60 -6.08 7.89
C PRO A 18 7.06 -7.30 7.13
N GLU A 19 5.84 -7.74 7.43
CA GLU A 19 5.16 -8.88 6.81
C GLU A 19 4.87 -8.69 5.31
N VAL A 20 4.92 -7.44 4.80
CA VAL A 20 4.78 -7.15 3.37
C VAL A 20 6.10 -6.80 2.69
N ALA A 21 7.22 -6.86 3.41
CA ALA A 21 8.55 -6.62 2.82
C ALA A 21 8.85 -7.64 1.72
N GLY A 22 9.43 -7.18 0.60
CA GLY A 22 9.73 -8.02 -0.56
C GLY A 22 8.52 -8.45 -1.40
N THR A 23 7.29 -8.09 -1.00
CA THR A 23 6.09 -8.37 -1.80
C THR A 23 5.97 -7.40 -2.97
N GLN A 24 5.50 -7.87 -4.12
CA GLN A 24 5.24 -7.00 -5.28
C GLN A 24 3.88 -6.30 -5.09
N PRO A 25 3.84 -4.97 -4.90
CA PRO A 25 2.58 -4.28 -4.71
C PRO A 25 1.80 -4.16 -6.02
N LYS A 26 0.48 -4.28 -5.93
CA LYS A 26 -0.41 -3.95 -7.04
C LYS A 26 -0.77 -2.47 -7.00
N VAL A 27 -0.38 -1.73 -8.03
CA VAL A 27 -0.69 -0.30 -8.19
C VAL A 27 -1.90 -0.15 -9.09
N ARG A 28 -2.90 0.63 -8.65
CA ARG A 28 -4.07 1.00 -9.44
C ARG A 28 -4.29 2.50 -9.36
N ARG A 29 -4.46 3.16 -10.50
CA ARG A 29 -4.89 4.56 -10.53
C ARG A 29 -6.38 4.62 -10.15
N GLN A 30 -6.72 5.45 -9.18
CA GLN A 30 -8.09 5.82 -8.84
C GLN A 30 -8.38 7.19 -9.45
N SER A 31 -8.98 7.18 -10.65
CA SER A 31 -9.59 8.36 -11.24
C SER A 31 -11.00 8.53 -10.66
N GLY A 32 -11.21 9.57 -9.85
CA GLY A 32 -12.57 10.11 -9.61
C GLY A 32 -13.53 9.30 -8.74
N GLN A 33 -13.16 8.94 -7.50
CA GLN A 33 -14.16 8.57 -6.48
C GLN A 33 -14.32 9.71 -5.47
N LYS A 34 -15.33 10.56 -5.69
CA LYS A 34 -16.01 11.49 -4.74
C LYS A 34 -15.16 12.37 -3.81
N SER A 35 -13.84 12.49 -3.98
CA SER A 35 -13.05 13.50 -3.29
C SER A 35 -13.06 14.78 -4.11
N LYS A 36 -13.44 15.92 -3.50
CA LYS A 36 -13.55 17.27 -4.07
C LYS A 36 -12.23 17.85 -4.63
N SER A 37 -11.23 17.02 -4.95
CA SER A 37 -9.93 17.44 -5.45
C SER A 37 -9.66 16.75 -6.79
N SER A 38 -9.41 17.54 -7.82
CA SER A 38 -9.03 17.18 -9.19
C SER A 38 -7.69 16.43 -9.32
N THR A 39 -7.13 15.92 -8.21
CA THR A 39 -5.82 15.26 -8.18
C THR A 39 -5.99 13.76 -8.35
N SER A 40 -5.24 13.13 -9.28
CA SER A 40 -5.29 11.67 -9.40
C SER A 40 -4.68 11.02 -8.17
N THR A 41 -5.31 9.94 -7.70
CA THR A 41 -4.78 9.13 -6.59
C THR A 41 -4.45 7.73 -7.07
N TYR A 42 -3.56 7.05 -6.36
CA TYR A 42 -3.12 5.69 -6.63
C TYR A 42 -3.40 4.85 -5.39
N LEU A 43 -4.03 3.71 -5.60
CA LEU A 43 -4.17 2.65 -4.63
C LEU A 43 -3.05 1.64 -4.82
N ILE A 44 -2.21 1.51 -3.82
CA ILE A 44 -1.08 0.58 -3.79
C ILE A 44 -1.45 -0.49 -2.77
N THR A 45 -1.60 -1.74 -3.23
CA THR A 45 -2.00 -2.86 -2.37
C THR A 45 -0.86 -3.83 -2.21
N TYR A 46 -0.44 -4.04 -0.96
CA TYR A 46 0.54 -5.03 -0.55
C TYR A 46 -0.18 -6.23 0.06
N ARG A 47 0.35 -7.44 -0.18
CA ARG A 47 -0.19 -8.69 0.35
C ARG A 47 0.95 -9.46 1.00
N GLY A 48 0.96 -9.47 2.32
CA GLY A 48 1.92 -10.20 3.14
C GLY A 48 1.29 -11.43 3.77
N LYS A 49 2.14 -12.33 4.23
CA LYS A 49 1.74 -13.48 5.04
C LYS A 49 2.60 -13.48 6.31
N SER A 50 1.97 -13.69 7.44
CA SER A 50 2.65 -13.89 8.73
C SER A 50 2.17 -15.18 9.36
N ILE A 51 3.08 -15.94 9.94
CA ILE A 51 2.74 -17.12 10.75
C ILE A 51 2.28 -16.63 12.13
N ALA A 52 1.10 -17.06 12.55
CA ALA A 52 0.59 -16.81 13.90
C ALA A 52 1.19 -17.78 14.90
N ALA A 53 1.03 -17.49 16.20
CA ALA A 53 1.55 -18.33 17.27
C ALA A 53 1.00 -19.77 17.25
N ASP A 54 -0.17 -19.99 16.63
CA ASP A 54 -0.80 -21.30 16.46
C ASP A 54 -0.33 -22.05 15.19
N GLY A 55 0.69 -21.52 14.49
CA GLY A 55 1.23 -22.10 13.26
C GLY A 55 0.40 -21.80 12.00
N LYS A 56 -0.73 -21.11 12.10
CA LYS A 56 -1.55 -20.77 10.91
C LYS A 56 -1.01 -19.54 10.19
N SER A 57 -1.16 -19.53 8.85
CA SER A 57 -0.81 -18.37 8.04
C SER A 57 -1.94 -17.33 8.08
N ILE A 58 -1.65 -16.14 8.57
CA ILE A 58 -2.52 -14.97 8.49
C ILE A 58 -2.12 -14.13 7.28
N THR A 59 -3.09 -13.78 6.43
CA THR A 59 -2.85 -12.91 5.28
C THR A 59 -3.06 -11.47 5.70
N ARG A 60 -2.01 -10.66 5.62
CA ARG A 60 -2.10 -9.21 5.84
C ARG A 60 -2.25 -8.49 4.52
N ILE A 61 -3.28 -7.66 4.38
CA ILE A 61 -3.42 -6.77 3.22
C ILE A 61 -3.23 -5.34 3.67
N VAL A 62 -2.23 -4.65 3.12
CA VAL A 62 -1.99 -3.22 3.37
C VAL A 62 -2.34 -2.44 2.12
N ARG A 63 -3.25 -1.47 2.24
CA ARG A 63 -3.69 -0.61 1.14
C ARG A 63 -3.25 0.82 1.43
N VAL A 64 -2.53 1.41 0.50
CA VAL A 64 -1.99 2.76 0.60
C VAL A 64 -2.59 3.59 -0.51
N THR A 65 -3.24 4.70 -0.15
CA THR A 65 -3.68 5.71 -1.11
C THR A 65 -2.61 6.80 -1.14
N ALA A 66 -2.05 7.09 -2.32
CA ALA A 66 -1.08 8.16 -2.54
C ALA A 66 -1.55 9.08 -3.67
N ASN A 67 -1.09 10.33 -3.70
CA ASN A 67 -1.33 11.24 -4.83
C ASN A 67 -0.25 11.09 -5.93
N ASP A 68 -0.37 11.87 -7.01
CA ASP A 68 0.63 11.92 -8.10
C ASP A 68 2.04 12.30 -7.64
N SER A 69 2.19 13.07 -6.54
CA SER A 69 3.50 13.43 -5.99
C SER A 69 4.13 12.33 -5.12
N GLY A 70 3.45 11.21 -4.89
CA GLY A 70 3.91 10.12 -4.03
C GLY A 70 3.72 10.40 -2.53
N LYS A 71 2.95 11.44 -2.18
CA LYS A 71 2.52 11.70 -0.81
C LYS A 71 1.43 10.69 -0.45
N ILE A 72 1.65 9.98 0.66
CA ILE A 72 0.64 9.07 1.22
C ILE A 72 -0.50 9.91 1.81
N ILE A 73 -1.71 9.64 1.37
CA ILE A 73 -2.95 10.25 1.84
C ILE A 73 -3.56 9.39 2.96
N LYS A 74 -3.57 8.06 2.78
CA LYS A 74 -4.19 7.12 3.70
C LYS A 74 -3.49 5.77 3.66
N ILE A 75 -3.44 5.10 4.80
CA ILE A 75 -3.07 3.68 4.91
C ILE A 75 -4.24 2.96 5.58
N SER A 76 -4.65 1.82 5.02
CA SER A 76 -5.61 0.90 5.66
C SER A 76 -5.08 -0.52 5.63
N THR A 77 -5.46 -1.33 6.61
CA THR A 77 -5.00 -2.70 6.72
C THR A 77 -6.16 -3.66 6.96
N SER A 78 -6.04 -4.89 6.45
CA SER A 78 -6.92 -6.03 6.73
C SER A 78 -6.08 -7.17 7.27
N ARG A 79 -6.63 -7.93 8.21
CA ARG A 79 -6.11 -9.23 8.66
C ARG A 79 -7.00 -10.33 8.10
#